data_AF-A0A523S1J4-F1
#
_entry.id   AF-A0A523S1J4-F1
#
_cell.length_a   1.000
_cell.length_b   1.000
_cell.length_c   1.000
_cell.angle_alpha   90.00
_cell.angle_beta   90.00
_cell.angle_gamma   90.00
#
_symmetry.space_group_name_H-M   'P 1'
#
loop_
_entity.id
_entity.type
_entity.pdbx_description
1 polymer ?
#
loop_
_entity_poly.entity_id
_entity_poly.type
_entity_poly.pdbx_seq_one_letter_code
_entity_poly.pdbx_strand_id
1 'polypeptide(L)'
;MALDVSKVRYISLIRMEGGESVLNIPYAELTVDPDLIAGFVTAVIIFAKTPIRTIRKAAYDILIEVGETVLVLLVVDPVADESPYREKLKRILEEIELKHGDKLRHFEGDIRRFRESALTVIQEFPFSSVDLDMVPIMKPKGVRIPFRVGSIDHDLEQVESFINGKRTVAEIMDLIGFSDEKVLALISILTRYECIDFKKRLTDDNVLERNDCHELTLDLLKSQYGKPLEDILETFDGTKKVKDVLESLPYDPRAMWFIINKLVEEGCLVVQQIN
;
A
#
# COMPACT_ATOMS: atom_id res chain seq x y z
N MET A 1 -6.95 3.62 -21.99
CA MET A 1 -5.87 2.77 -21.43
C MET A 1 -5.97 2.83 -19.91
N ALA A 2 -5.66 1.75 -19.20
CA ALA A 2 -5.64 1.77 -17.73
C ALA A 2 -4.56 2.74 -17.22
N LEU A 3 -4.84 3.40 -16.09
CA LEU A 3 -3.92 4.33 -15.46
C LEU A 3 -2.70 3.58 -14.90
N ASP A 4 -1.50 4.02 -15.25
CA ASP A 4 -0.25 3.44 -14.76
C ASP A 4 0.27 4.27 -13.58
N VAL A 5 0.05 3.78 -12.37
CA VAL A 5 0.46 4.48 -11.14
C VAL A 5 1.97 4.46 -10.95
N SER A 6 2.70 3.52 -11.58
CA SER A 6 4.16 3.43 -11.45
C SER A 6 4.89 4.65 -12.02
N LYS A 7 4.23 5.38 -12.90
CA LYS A 7 4.73 6.63 -13.50
C LYS A 7 4.50 7.87 -12.64
N VAL A 8 3.67 7.78 -11.60
CA VAL A 8 3.40 8.89 -10.70
C VAL A 8 4.63 9.11 -9.82
N ARG A 9 5.17 10.33 -9.84
CA ARG A 9 6.32 10.70 -9.00
C ARG A 9 5.90 11.47 -7.77
N TYR A 10 4.90 12.33 -7.91
CA TYR A 10 4.55 13.28 -6.89
C TYR A 10 3.18 13.90 -7.09
N ILE A 11 2.40 14.04 -6.01
CA ILE A 11 1.15 14.78 -6.00
C ILE A 11 1.19 15.83 -4.89
N SER A 12 0.71 17.03 -5.19
CA SER A 12 0.65 18.14 -4.24
C SER A 12 -0.65 18.91 -4.35
N LEU A 13 -1.16 19.35 -3.20
CA LEU A 13 -2.27 20.28 -3.08
C LEU A 13 -1.70 21.64 -2.71
N ILE A 14 -1.97 22.65 -3.54
CA ILE A 14 -1.41 23.99 -3.39
C ILE A 14 -2.55 25.00 -3.28
N ARG A 15 -2.47 25.89 -2.29
CA ARG A 15 -3.46 26.94 -2.08
C ARG A 15 -3.31 28.03 -3.15
N MET A 16 -4.42 28.42 -3.77
CA MET A 16 -4.42 29.39 -4.87
C MET A 16 -4.02 30.81 -4.45
N GLU A 17 -4.42 31.25 -3.25
CA GLU A 17 -4.22 32.64 -2.82
C GLU A 17 -2.76 32.95 -2.42
N GLY A 18 -2.06 32.01 -1.79
CA GLY A 18 -0.69 32.20 -1.28
C GLY A 18 0.38 31.31 -1.92
N GLY A 19 -0.01 30.30 -2.71
CA GLY A 19 0.93 29.38 -3.36
C GLY A 19 1.61 28.38 -2.42
N GLU A 20 1.19 28.32 -1.15
CA GLU A 20 1.75 27.35 -0.21
C GLU A 20 1.24 25.94 -0.52
N SER A 21 2.14 24.97 -0.44
CA SER A 21 1.73 23.59 -0.47
C SER A 21 1.14 23.18 0.88
N VAL A 22 -0.12 22.73 0.87
CA VAL A 22 -0.85 22.27 2.06
C VAL A 22 -0.75 20.75 2.25
N LEU A 23 -0.45 20.00 1.18
CA LEU A 23 -0.24 18.57 1.23
C LEU A 23 0.73 18.12 0.13
N ASN A 24 1.65 17.23 0.50
CA ASN A 24 2.68 16.67 -0.37
C ASN A 24 2.71 15.15 -0.23
N ILE A 25 2.50 14.42 -1.32
CA ILE A 25 2.53 12.95 -1.35
C ILE A 25 3.61 12.50 -2.36
N PRO A 26 4.81 12.11 -1.86
CA PRO A 26 5.88 11.61 -2.71
C PRO A 26 5.75 10.12 -3.04
N TYR A 27 5.77 9.78 -4.32
CA TYR A 27 5.77 8.40 -4.82
C TYR A 27 7.19 7.96 -5.23
N ALA A 28 8.00 8.91 -5.71
CA ALA A 28 9.40 8.71 -6.04
C ALA A 28 10.28 9.79 -5.39
N GLU A 29 11.58 9.53 -5.30
CA GLU A 29 12.53 10.59 -4.97
C GLU A 29 12.52 11.66 -6.07
N LEU A 30 12.31 12.90 -5.66
CA LEU A 30 12.31 14.03 -6.58
C LEU A 30 13.69 14.67 -6.65
N THR A 31 14.11 14.97 -7.87
CA THR A 31 15.35 15.72 -8.14
C THR A 31 15.17 17.23 -7.98
N VAL A 32 13.93 17.71 -7.89
CA VAL A 32 13.58 19.12 -7.76
C VAL A 32 12.68 19.30 -6.55
N ASP A 33 12.97 20.32 -5.75
CA ASP A 33 12.18 20.69 -4.57
C ASP A 33 10.72 20.98 -4.97
N PRO A 34 9.75 20.27 -4.38
CA PRO A 34 8.35 20.53 -4.64
C PRO A 34 7.88 21.96 -4.39
N ASP A 35 8.44 22.65 -3.40
CA ASP A 35 8.02 24.02 -3.07
C ASP A 35 8.42 24.99 -4.18
N LEU A 36 9.53 24.72 -4.88
CA LEU A 36 9.92 25.46 -6.08
C LEU A 36 8.95 25.21 -7.24
N ILE A 37 8.49 23.98 -7.42
CA ILE A 37 7.49 23.64 -8.44
C ILE A 37 6.17 24.36 -8.13
N ALA A 38 5.72 24.31 -6.87
CA ALA A 38 4.50 24.97 -6.42
C ALA A 38 4.55 26.49 -6.63
N GLY A 39 5.65 27.14 -6.21
CA GLY A 39 5.86 28.57 -6.38
C GLY A 39 5.91 28.99 -7.86
N PHE A 40 6.60 28.22 -8.70
CA PHE A 40 6.66 28.47 -10.14
C PHE A 40 5.27 28.36 -10.79
N VAL A 41 4.55 27.26 -10.55
CA VAL A 41 3.22 27.03 -11.14
C VAL A 41 2.24 28.11 -10.71
N THR A 42 2.23 28.46 -9.41
CA THR A 42 1.33 29.49 -8.87
C THR A 42 1.62 30.85 -9.50
N ALA A 43 2.89 31.26 -9.56
CA ALA A 43 3.29 32.52 -10.18
C ALA A 43 2.83 32.58 -11.64
N VAL A 44 3.04 31.51 -12.40
CA VAL A 44 2.63 31.48 -13.81
C VAL A 44 1.11 31.58 -13.96
N ILE A 45 0.32 30.89 -13.13
CA ILE A 45 -1.15 30.99 -13.18
C ILE A 45 -1.61 32.43 -12.88
N ILE A 46 -1.05 33.06 -11.84
CA ILE A 46 -1.39 34.43 -11.44
C ILE A 46 -1.02 35.44 -12.55
N PHE A 47 0.19 35.34 -13.11
CA PHE A 47 0.70 36.31 -14.07
C PHE A 47 0.16 36.10 -15.50
N ALA A 48 0.05 34.84 -15.95
CA ALA A 48 -0.37 34.54 -17.31
C ALA A 48 -1.88 34.67 -17.52
N LYS A 49 -2.69 34.78 -16.43
CA LYS A 49 -4.16 34.81 -16.45
C LYS A 49 -4.79 33.67 -17.28
N THR A 50 -4.03 32.61 -17.54
CA THR A 50 -4.41 31.48 -18.36
C THR A 50 -4.07 30.23 -17.56
N PRO A 51 -5.04 29.31 -17.32
CA PRO A 51 -4.76 28.11 -16.58
C PRO A 51 -3.85 27.20 -17.41
N ILE A 52 -2.57 27.14 -17.05
CA ILE A 52 -1.66 26.14 -17.61
C ILE A 52 -2.11 24.79 -17.09
N ARG A 53 -2.44 23.89 -18.02
CA ARG A 53 -2.91 22.53 -17.71
C ARG A 53 -1.79 21.49 -17.75
N THR A 54 -0.76 21.72 -18.57
CA THR A 54 0.39 20.82 -18.71
C THR A 54 1.66 21.63 -18.86
N ILE A 55 2.72 21.24 -18.14
CA ILE A 55 4.09 21.70 -18.39
C ILE A 55 4.91 20.47 -18.76
N ARG A 56 5.48 20.46 -19.98
CA ARG A 56 6.30 19.35 -20.46
C ARG A 56 7.78 19.65 -20.27
N LYS A 57 8.50 18.76 -19.59
CA LYS A 57 9.96 18.80 -19.45
C LYS A 57 10.55 17.50 -19.98
N ALA A 58 11.82 17.51 -20.36
CA ALA A 58 12.48 16.36 -20.99
C ALA A 58 12.40 15.04 -20.18
N ALA A 59 12.22 15.11 -18.86
CA ALA A 59 12.22 13.95 -17.97
C ALA A 59 10.87 13.65 -17.30
N TYR A 60 9.91 14.58 -17.32
CA TYR A 60 8.61 14.44 -16.66
C TYR A 60 7.62 15.48 -17.19
N ASP A 61 6.34 15.17 -17.05
CA ASP A 61 5.23 16.08 -17.30
C ASP A 61 4.62 16.51 -15.96
N ILE A 62 4.22 17.78 -15.88
CA ILE A 62 3.47 18.33 -14.76
C ILE A 62 2.04 18.56 -15.23
N LEU A 63 1.10 17.80 -14.66
CA LEU A 63 -0.32 17.95 -14.89
C LEU A 63 -0.92 18.81 -13.77
N ILE A 64 -1.72 19.79 -14.15
CA ILE A 64 -2.30 20.75 -13.23
C ILE A 64 -3.81 20.79 -13.47
N GLU A 65 -4.57 20.63 -12.38
CA GLU A 65 -6.00 20.91 -12.33
C GLU A 65 -6.25 22.02 -11.30
N VAL A 66 -6.97 23.06 -11.73
CA VAL A 66 -7.16 24.30 -10.97
C VAL A 66 -8.61 24.37 -10.50
N GLY A 67 -8.81 24.50 -9.19
CA GLY A 67 -10.10 24.76 -8.57
C GLY A 67 -10.29 26.22 -8.19
N GLU A 68 -11.23 26.48 -7.28
CA GLU A 68 -11.54 27.82 -6.80
C GLU A 68 -10.57 28.27 -5.70
N THR A 69 -10.20 27.35 -4.80
CA THR A 69 -9.40 27.64 -3.59
C THR A 69 -8.09 26.88 -3.57
N VAL A 70 -8.03 25.73 -4.24
CA VAL A 70 -6.85 24.86 -4.32
C VAL A 70 -6.58 24.47 -5.78
N LEU A 71 -5.33 24.15 -6.07
CA LEU A 71 -4.94 23.45 -7.28
C LEU A 71 -4.31 22.10 -6.91
N VAL A 72 -4.53 21.09 -7.74
CA VAL A 72 -3.88 19.79 -7.63
C VAL A 72 -2.80 19.71 -8.70
N LEU A 73 -1.58 19.45 -8.25
CA LEU A 73 -0.41 19.26 -9.10
C LEU A 73 0.01 17.79 -9.06
N LEU A 74 0.26 17.23 -10.24
CA LEU A 74 0.81 15.88 -10.41
C LEU A 74 2.07 15.95 -11.28
N VAL A 75 3.18 15.41 -10.78
CA VAL A 75 4.37 15.13 -11.56
C VAL A 75 4.36 13.67 -11.95
N VAL A 76 4.42 13.40 -13.25
CA VAL A 76 4.34 12.05 -13.83
C VAL A 76 5.41 11.89 -14.90
N ASP A 77 5.90 10.67 -15.09
CA ASP A 77 6.69 10.35 -16.29
C ASP A 77 5.91 10.61 -17.58
N PRO A 78 6.57 10.88 -18.71
CA PRO A 78 5.86 11.09 -19.96
C PRO A 78 4.92 9.93 -20.29
N VAL A 79 3.66 10.28 -20.53
CA VAL A 79 2.56 9.35 -20.84
C VAL A 79 1.94 9.70 -22.19
N ALA A 80 1.48 8.69 -22.92
CA ALA A 80 0.84 8.90 -24.23
C ALA A 80 -0.56 9.52 -24.10
N ASP A 81 -1.28 9.20 -23.02
CA ASP A 81 -2.63 9.69 -22.74
C ASP A 81 -2.70 10.24 -21.30
N GLU A 82 -2.90 11.55 -21.17
CA GLU A 82 -3.04 12.25 -19.88
C GLU A 82 -4.46 12.12 -19.31
N SER A 83 -5.46 11.71 -20.11
CA SER A 83 -6.88 11.77 -19.75
C SER A 83 -7.21 11.00 -18.46
N PRO A 84 -6.74 9.74 -18.27
CA PRO A 84 -7.03 8.99 -17.05
C PRO A 84 -6.47 9.65 -15.78
N TYR A 85 -5.29 10.28 -15.89
CA TYR A 85 -4.68 10.99 -14.77
C TYR A 85 -5.49 12.23 -14.42
N ARG A 86 -5.93 13.00 -15.42
CA ARG A 86 -6.73 14.21 -15.23
C ARG A 86 -8.09 13.93 -14.60
N GLU A 87 -8.77 12.87 -15.02
CA GLU A 87 -10.05 12.49 -14.41
C GLU A 87 -9.91 12.23 -12.91
N LYS A 88 -8.84 11.53 -12.50
CA LYS A 88 -8.52 11.32 -11.09
C LYS A 88 -8.17 12.62 -10.36
N LEU A 89 -7.36 13.49 -10.96
CA LEU A 89 -7.04 14.79 -10.36
C LEU A 89 -8.27 15.66 -10.14
N LYS A 90 -9.23 15.62 -11.07
CA LYS A 90 -10.51 16.32 -10.91
C LYS A 90 -11.32 15.76 -9.75
N ARG A 91 -11.39 14.44 -9.59
CA ARG A 91 -12.07 13.82 -8.44
C ARG A 91 -11.43 14.22 -7.11
N ILE A 92 -10.09 14.21 -7.03
CA ILE A 92 -9.37 14.73 -5.86
C ILE A 92 -9.75 16.20 -5.63
N LEU A 93 -9.67 17.03 -6.67
CA LEU A 93 -9.94 18.46 -6.56
C LEU A 93 -11.37 18.73 -6.05
N GLU A 94 -12.36 18.09 -6.64
CA GLU A 94 -13.78 18.22 -6.26
C GLU A 94 -14.02 17.82 -4.81
N GLU A 95 -13.42 16.71 -4.36
CA GLU A 95 -13.56 16.25 -2.97
C GLU A 95 -12.88 17.20 -1.97
N ILE A 96 -11.70 17.74 -2.32
CA ILE A 96 -10.98 18.68 -1.46
C ILE A 96 -11.73 20.01 -1.37
N GLU A 97 -12.21 20.54 -2.49
CA GLU A 97 -13.01 21.78 -2.51
C GLU A 97 -14.29 21.61 -1.69
N LEU A 98 -14.97 20.47 -1.83
CA LEU A 98 -16.17 20.17 -1.05
C LEU A 98 -15.90 20.09 0.46
N LYS A 99 -14.81 19.43 0.87
CA LYS A 99 -14.50 19.20 2.29
C LYS A 99 -13.80 20.38 2.97
N HIS A 100 -12.99 21.13 2.22
CA HIS A 100 -12.05 22.10 2.77
C HIS A 100 -12.07 23.48 2.11
N GLY A 101 -12.86 23.71 1.04
CA GLY A 101 -12.87 24.97 0.29
C GLY A 101 -13.08 26.22 1.17
N ASP A 102 -14.08 26.20 2.06
CA ASP A 102 -14.32 27.32 2.98
C ASP A 102 -13.18 27.58 3.97
N LYS A 103 -12.51 26.51 4.41
CA LYS A 103 -11.36 26.57 5.33
C LYS A 103 -10.10 27.07 4.61
N LEU A 104 -9.96 26.80 3.32
CA LEU A 104 -8.87 27.29 2.48
C LEU A 104 -9.03 28.78 2.17
N ARG A 105 -10.27 29.27 2.02
CA ARG A 105 -10.57 30.71 1.88
C ARG A 105 -10.22 31.52 3.14
N HIS A 106 -10.35 30.92 4.32
CA HIS A 106 -10.02 31.55 5.60
C HIS A 106 -8.85 30.83 6.28
N PHE A 107 -7.78 30.60 5.53
CA PHE A 107 -6.66 29.80 6.01
C PHE A 107 -5.84 30.52 7.09
N GLU A 108 -5.76 29.90 8.27
CA GLU A 108 -5.08 30.44 9.46
C GLU A 108 -3.60 30.02 9.57
N GLY A 109 -3.05 29.33 8.55
CA GLY A 109 -1.66 28.84 8.57
C GLY A 109 -1.47 27.41 9.10
N ASP A 110 -2.52 26.72 9.56
CA ASP A 110 -2.40 25.36 10.10
C ASP A 110 -2.57 24.27 9.03
N ILE A 111 -1.47 23.90 8.38
CA ILE A 111 -1.43 22.85 7.35
C ILE A 111 -1.78 21.44 7.88
N ARG A 112 -1.72 21.21 9.21
CA ARG A 112 -1.96 19.88 9.80
C ARG A 112 -3.36 19.35 9.52
N ARG A 113 -4.33 20.26 9.36
CA ARG A 113 -5.74 19.94 9.07
C ARG A 113 -5.96 19.27 7.70
N PHE A 114 -4.97 19.35 6.80
CA PHE A 114 -5.03 18.79 5.45
C PHE A 114 -4.33 17.43 5.34
N ARG A 115 -3.69 16.95 6.41
CA ARG A 115 -3.02 15.63 6.40
C ARG A 115 -4.00 14.49 6.19
N GLU A 116 -5.23 14.61 6.70
CA GLU A 116 -6.29 13.62 6.50
C GLU A 116 -6.71 13.49 5.02
N SER A 117 -6.48 14.55 4.23
CA SER A 117 -6.73 14.56 2.79
C SER A 117 -5.74 13.68 2.01
N ALA A 118 -4.67 13.19 2.64
CA ALA A 118 -3.76 12.23 2.03
C ALA A 118 -4.49 10.96 1.57
N LEU A 119 -5.49 10.50 2.33
CA LEU A 119 -6.23 9.29 1.96
C LEU A 119 -7.03 9.49 0.66
N THR A 120 -7.65 10.66 0.46
CA THR A 120 -8.33 11.01 -0.80
C THR A 120 -7.37 10.92 -2.00
N VAL A 121 -6.14 11.43 -1.86
CA VAL A 121 -5.13 11.35 -2.92
C VAL A 121 -4.74 9.90 -3.19
N ILE A 122 -4.52 9.10 -2.14
CA ILE A 122 -4.02 7.73 -2.24
C ILE A 122 -5.12 6.75 -2.70
N GLN A 123 -6.39 7.03 -2.45
CA GLN A 123 -7.52 6.29 -3.04
C GLN A 123 -7.54 6.40 -4.56
N GLU A 124 -7.26 7.59 -5.09
CA GLU A 124 -7.17 7.77 -6.52
C GLU A 124 -5.84 7.25 -7.08
N PHE A 125 -4.74 7.44 -6.35
CA PHE A 125 -3.40 7.00 -6.74
C PHE A 125 -2.76 6.13 -5.63
N PRO A 126 -3.08 4.83 -5.55
CA PRO A 126 -2.44 3.93 -4.58
C PRO A 126 -0.94 3.81 -4.82
N PHE A 127 -0.12 3.65 -3.78
CA PHE A 127 1.34 3.57 -3.95
C PHE A 127 1.81 2.36 -4.78
N SER A 128 1.01 1.29 -4.81
CA SER A 128 1.30 0.06 -5.54
C SER A 128 -0.01 -0.66 -5.84
N SER A 129 -0.02 -1.46 -6.91
CA SER A 129 -1.06 -2.48 -7.08
C SER A 129 -0.84 -3.59 -6.07
N VAL A 130 -1.91 -3.97 -5.38
CA VAL A 130 -1.89 -5.05 -4.39
C VAL A 130 -2.51 -6.29 -5.03
N ASP A 131 -1.84 -7.42 -4.92
CA ASP A 131 -2.39 -8.71 -5.33
C ASP A 131 -3.41 -9.18 -4.30
N LEU A 132 -4.65 -9.38 -4.74
CA LEU A 132 -5.80 -9.71 -3.89
C LEU A 132 -5.68 -11.09 -3.24
N ASP A 133 -4.92 -12.00 -3.85
CA ASP A 133 -4.73 -13.38 -3.39
C ASP A 133 -3.60 -13.51 -2.37
N MET A 134 -2.83 -12.45 -2.17
CA MET A 134 -1.74 -12.43 -1.19
C MET A 134 -2.26 -12.22 0.22
N VAL A 135 -1.52 -12.77 1.19
CA VAL A 135 -1.81 -12.68 2.62
C VAL A 135 -0.86 -11.64 3.23
N PRO A 136 -1.36 -10.48 3.69
CA PRO A 136 -0.53 -9.50 4.37
C PRO A 136 -0.08 -10.01 5.75
N ILE A 137 1.12 -9.63 6.16
CA ILE A 137 1.73 -9.95 7.45
C ILE A 137 2.30 -8.68 8.06
N MET A 138 2.04 -8.43 9.34
CA MET A 138 2.63 -7.31 10.07
C MET A 138 4.14 -7.46 10.22
N LYS A 139 4.89 -6.40 9.93
CA LYS A 139 6.33 -6.33 10.22
C LYS A 139 6.55 -5.69 11.60
N PRO A 140 7.49 -6.19 12.41
CA PRO A 140 7.78 -5.64 13.73
C PRO A 140 8.44 -4.26 13.69
N LYS A 141 8.99 -3.85 12.54
CA LYS A 141 9.64 -2.56 12.33
C LYS A 141 9.16 -1.96 11.02
N GLY A 142 8.18 -1.06 11.11
CA GLY A 142 7.73 -0.21 10.01
C GLY A 142 8.33 1.20 10.09
N VAL A 143 8.28 1.92 8.97
CA VAL A 143 8.61 3.34 8.90
C VAL A 143 7.41 4.16 9.37
N ARG A 144 7.68 5.28 10.06
CA ARG A 144 6.60 6.19 10.49
C ARG A 144 5.89 6.81 9.28
N ILE A 145 4.57 6.63 9.21
CA ILE A 145 3.71 7.26 8.21
C ILE A 145 3.50 8.75 8.58
N PRO A 146 3.95 9.74 7.78
CA PRO A 146 3.93 11.17 8.15
C PRO A 146 2.53 11.77 8.33
N PHE A 147 1.54 11.22 7.61
CA PHE A 147 0.16 11.67 7.58
C PHE A 147 -0.81 10.74 8.34
N ARG A 148 -0.29 9.81 9.16
CA ARG A 148 -1.09 9.01 10.09
C ARG A 148 -1.57 9.90 11.23
N VAL A 149 -2.74 10.51 11.04
CA VAL A 149 -3.42 11.40 11.99
C VAL A 149 -4.93 11.25 11.86
N GLY A 150 -5.65 11.49 12.97
CA GLY A 150 -7.10 11.59 12.99
C GLY A 150 -7.80 10.36 12.41
N SER A 151 -8.67 10.58 11.41
CA SER A 151 -9.43 9.50 10.75
C SER A 151 -8.56 8.47 10.03
N ILE A 152 -7.42 8.88 9.43
CA ILE A 152 -6.49 7.95 8.77
C ILE A 152 -5.89 6.98 9.79
N ASP A 153 -5.57 7.47 11.00
CA ASP A 153 -4.99 6.63 12.06
C ASP A 153 -5.96 5.52 12.47
N HIS A 154 -7.21 5.89 12.74
CA HIS A 154 -8.28 4.94 13.05
C HIS A 154 -8.50 3.92 11.91
N ASP A 155 -8.53 4.38 10.65
CA ASP A 155 -8.73 3.51 9.50
C ASP A 155 -7.56 2.52 9.30
N LEU A 156 -6.31 2.97 9.53
CA LEU A 156 -5.13 2.12 9.50
C LEU A 156 -5.14 1.09 10.62
N GLU A 157 -5.44 1.50 11.86
CA GLU A 157 -5.56 0.58 13.00
C GLU A 157 -6.63 -0.48 12.76
N GLN A 158 -7.75 -0.09 12.15
CA GLN A 158 -8.80 -1.02 11.78
C GLN A 158 -8.27 -2.04 10.77
N VAL A 159 -7.62 -1.63 9.67
CA VAL A 159 -7.03 -2.56 8.71
C VAL A 159 -5.96 -3.47 9.35
N GLU A 160 -5.06 -2.88 10.16
CA GLU A 160 -4.02 -3.61 10.90
C GLU A 160 -4.62 -4.72 11.78
N SER A 161 -5.79 -4.49 12.39
CA SER A 161 -6.47 -5.50 13.23
C SER A 161 -6.96 -6.74 12.46
N PHE A 162 -7.17 -6.63 11.13
CA PHE A 162 -7.53 -7.75 10.27
C PHE A 162 -6.32 -8.50 9.71
N ILE A 163 -5.13 -7.88 9.74
CA ILE A 163 -3.86 -8.45 9.26
C ILE A 163 -3.31 -9.41 10.31
N ASN A 164 -3.77 -10.65 10.25
CA ASN A 164 -3.37 -11.73 11.15
C ASN A 164 -2.47 -12.80 10.50
N GLY A 165 -1.99 -12.54 9.28
CA GLY A 165 -1.16 -13.49 8.53
C GLY A 165 -1.92 -14.73 8.01
N LYS A 166 -3.25 -14.73 8.02
CA LYS A 166 -4.09 -15.83 7.52
C LYS A 166 -5.04 -15.43 6.41
N ARG A 167 -5.56 -14.20 6.45
CA ARG A 167 -6.54 -13.70 5.49
C ARG A 167 -5.88 -13.13 4.25
N THR A 168 -6.48 -13.34 3.09
CA THR A 168 -6.04 -12.64 1.87
C THR A 168 -6.52 -11.18 1.89
N VAL A 169 -5.96 -10.35 1.01
CA VAL A 169 -6.43 -8.97 0.84
C VAL A 169 -7.91 -8.94 0.45
N ALA A 170 -8.35 -9.81 -0.45
CA ALA A 170 -9.77 -9.95 -0.81
C ALA A 170 -10.66 -10.24 0.40
N GLU A 171 -10.27 -11.19 1.25
CA GLU A 171 -11.03 -11.53 2.46
C GLU A 171 -11.07 -10.37 3.47
N ILE A 172 -10.01 -9.55 3.55
CA ILE A 172 -10.00 -8.35 4.39
C ILE A 172 -10.98 -7.31 3.86
N MET A 173 -11.02 -7.11 2.53
CA MET A 173 -11.94 -6.16 1.88
C MET A 173 -13.41 -6.52 2.18
N ASP A 174 -13.76 -7.80 2.07
CA ASP A 174 -15.12 -8.27 2.31
C ASP A 174 -15.59 -8.09 3.77
N LEU A 175 -14.66 -8.12 4.73
CA LEU A 175 -14.98 -8.15 6.17
C LEU A 175 -14.93 -6.79 6.86
N ILE A 176 -14.09 -5.86 6.38
CA ILE A 176 -13.80 -4.61 7.09
C ILE A 176 -14.90 -3.55 6.94
N GLY A 177 -15.77 -3.67 5.94
CA GLY A 177 -16.89 -2.75 5.69
C GLY A 177 -16.48 -1.40 5.10
N PHE A 178 -15.26 -1.28 4.57
CA PHE A 178 -14.80 -0.15 3.77
C PHE A 178 -15.04 -0.40 2.29
N SER A 179 -14.98 0.66 1.47
CA SER A 179 -14.96 0.48 0.02
C SER A 179 -13.64 -0.16 -0.43
N ASP A 180 -13.69 -0.89 -1.54
CA ASP A 180 -12.52 -1.57 -2.11
C ASP A 180 -11.35 -0.61 -2.33
N GLU A 181 -11.63 0.58 -2.87
CA GLU A 181 -10.61 1.61 -3.12
C GLU A 181 -9.96 2.09 -1.83
N LYS A 182 -10.75 2.23 -0.75
CA LYS A 182 -10.25 2.63 0.57
C LYS A 182 -9.34 1.56 1.15
N VAL A 183 -9.72 0.29 1.09
CA VAL A 183 -8.90 -0.81 1.62
C VAL A 183 -7.59 -0.92 0.85
N LEU A 184 -7.65 -0.90 -0.47
CA LEU A 184 -6.46 -0.95 -1.33
C LEU A 184 -5.54 0.25 -1.08
N ALA A 185 -6.08 1.44 -0.88
CA ALA A 185 -5.30 2.62 -0.50
C ALA A 185 -4.57 2.42 0.83
N LEU A 186 -5.29 1.98 1.88
CA LEU A 186 -4.72 1.74 3.21
C LEU A 186 -3.65 0.65 3.19
N ILE A 187 -3.88 -0.44 2.46
CA ILE A 187 -2.87 -1.51 2.29
C ILE A 187 -1.66 -0.97 1.54
N SER A 188 -1.85 -0.19 0.46
CA SER A 188 -0.73 0.42 -0.26
C SER A 188 0.11 1.36 0.61
N ILE A 189 -0.52 2.07 1.56
CA ILE A 189 0.18 2.88 2.58
C ILE A 189 1.03 1.98 3.47
N LEU A 190 0.43 0.93 4.04
CA LEU A 190 1.14 0.01 4.93
C LEU A 190 2.32 -0.66 4.22
N THR A 191 2.16 -1.03 2.94
CA THR A 191 3.25 -1.59 2.13
C THR A 191 4.34 -0.56 1.87
N ARG A 192 3.98 0.66 1.44
CA ARG A 192 4.93 1.73 1.12
C ARG A 192 5.83 2.11 2.30
N TYR A 193 5.28 2.06 3.51
CA TYR A 193 5.99 2.38 4.74
C TYR A 193 6.51 1.13 5.47
N GLU A 194 6.59 -0.01 4.78
CA GLU A 194 7.14 -1.27 5.30
C GLU A 194 6.49 -1.74 6.62
N CYS A 195 5.24 -1.36 6.87
CA CYS A 195 4.47 -1.83 8.02
C CYS A 195 3.99 -3.27 7.82
N ILE A 196 3.83 -3.69 6.57
CA ILE A 196 3.43 -5.05 6.19
C ILE A 196 4.34 -5.63 5.11
N ASP A 197 4.34 -6.96 5.04
CA ASP A 197 4.85 -7.76 3.92
C ASP A 197 3.74 -8.67 3.38
N PHE A 198 3.98 -9.37 2.29
CA PHE A 198 3.03 -10.31 1.70
C PHE A 198 3.63 -11.71 1.59
N LYS A 199 2.83 -12.73 1.95
CA LYS A 199 3.11 -14.13 1.61
C LYS A 199 2.02 -14.70 0.71
N LYS A 200 2.37 -15.71 -0.07
CA LYS A 200 1.39 -16.55 -0.75
C LYS A 200 0.64 -17.38 0.29
N ARG A 201 -0.67 -17.56 0.09
CA ARG A 201 -1.46 -18.47 0.90
C ARG A 201 -0.98 -19.90 0.67
N LEU A 202 -0.78 -20.64 1.76
CA LEU A 202 -0.51 -22.07 1.67
C LEU A 202 -1.78 -22.80 1.23
N THR A 203 -1.62 -23.67 0.24
CA THR A 203 -2.65 -24.53 -0.35
C THR A 203 -2.19 -25.98 -0.31
N ASP A 204 -3.14 -26.91 -0.38
CA ASP A 204 -2.87 -28.35 -0.34
C ASP A 204 -1.97 -28.83 -1.49
N ASP A 205 -1.94 -28.07 -2.59
CA ASP A 205 -1.14 -28.34 -3.79
C ASP A 205 0.30 -27.83 -3.71
N ASN A 206 0.66 -27.06 -2.68
CA ASN A 206 2.02 -26.56 -2.55
C ASN A 206 3.00 -27.70 -2.24
N VAL A 207 4.19 -27.60 -2.83
CA VAL A 207 5.34 -28.46 -2.50
C VAL A 207 6.21 -27.68 -1.53
N LEU A 208 6.44 -28.24 -0.36
CA LEU A 208 7.25 -27.64 0.68
C LEU A 208 8.61 -28.32 0.77
N GLU A 209 9.63 -27.51 0.97
CA GLU A 209 11.00 -27.95 1.20
C GLU A 209 11.43 -27.52 2.60
N ARG A 210 12.21 -28.37 3.25
CA ARG A 210 12.81 -28.05 4.53
C ARG A 210 13.87 -26.96 4.36
N ASN A 211 13.79 -25.94 5.20
CA ASN A 211 14.75 -24.84 5.25
C ASN A 211 15.52 -24.85 6.57
N ASP A 212 16.70 -24.22 6.57
CA ASP A 212 17.51 -24.06 7.77
C ASP A 212 16.85 -23.06 8.73
N CYS A 213 16.10 -23.59 9.70
CA CYS A 213 15.53 -22.80 10.78
C CYS A 213 16.51 -22.65 11.96
N HIS A 214 16.29 -21.60 12.75
CA HIS A 214 17.06 -21.37 13.97
C HIS A 214 16.87 -22.52 14.97
N GLU A 215 17.96 -23.15 15.44
CA GLU A 215 17.92 -24.37 16.28
C GLU A 215 17.04 -24.21 17.53
N LEU A 216 17.14 -23.06 18.21
CA LEU A 216 16.31 -22.73 19.38
C LEU A 216 14.81 -22.76 19.10
N THR A 217 14.38 -22.29 17.93
CA THR A 217 12.96 -22.31 17.52
C THR A 217 12.52 -23.74 17.24
N LEU A 218 13.36 -24.52 16.59
CA LEU A 218 13.08 -25.92 16.27
C LEU A 218 12.94 -26.78 17.54
N ASP A 219 13.85 -26.61 18.50
CA ASP A 219 13.82 -27.35 19.77
C ASP A 219 12.59 -27.00 20.60
N LEU A 220 12.19 -25.73 20.61
CA LEU A 220 10.95 -25.30 21.27
C LEU A 220 9.73 -25.96 20.63
N LEU A 221 9.63 -25.95 19.30
CA LEU A 221 8.51 -26.58 18.59
C LEU A 221 8.50 -28.10 18.79
N LYS A 222 9.67 -28.77 18.75
CA LYS A 222 9.80 -30.19 19.06
C LYS A 222 9.31 -30.52 20.47
N SER A 223 9.62 -29.68 21.46
CA SER A 223 9.12 -29.88 22.83
C SER A 223 7.60 -29.75 22.95
N GLN A 224 6.97 -28.94 22.11
CA GLN A 224 5.52 -28.69 22.13
C GLN A 224 4.71 -29.72 21.35
N TYR A 225 5.18 -30.10 20.16
CA TYR A 225 4.43 -30.92 19.21
C TYR A 225 4.96 -32.35 19.09
N GLY A 226 6.18 -32.62 19.55
CA GLY A 226 6.78 -33.95 19.61
C GLY A 226 6.91 -34.62 18.24
N LYS A 227 6.67 -35.94 18.22
CA LYS A 227 6.87 -36.82 17.07
C LYS A 227 6.13 -36.39 15.78
N PRO A 228 4.86 -35.93 15.82
CA PRO A 228 4.18 -35.41 14.62
C PRO A 228 4.98 -34.35 13.85
N LEU A 229 5.70 -33.47 14.57
CA LEU A 229 6.49 -32.42 13.93
C LEU A 229 7.76 -32.97 13.27
N GLU A 230 8.40 -33.97 13.88
CA GLU A 230 9.58 -34.63 13.31
C GLU A 230 9.20 -35.41 12.04
N ASP A 231 8.11 -36.19 12.11
CA ASP A 231 7.60 -36.94 10.96
C ASP A 231 7.25 -36.00 9.78
N ILE A 232 6.69 -34.81 10.06
CA ILE A 232 6.42 -33.78 9.05
C ILE A 232 7.73 -33.29 8.41
N LEU A 233 8.74 -32.93 9.23
CA LEU A 233 10.01 -32.39 8.73
C LEU A 233 10.85 -33.43 7.97
N GLU A 234 10.70 -34.71 8.27
CA GLU A 234 11.35 -35.80 7.53
C GLU A 234 10.64 -36.10 6.20
N THR A 235 9.35 -35.79 6.09
CA THR A 235 8.55 -36.09 4.88
C THR A 235 8.60 -34.99 3.83
N PHE A 236 8.80 -33.73 4.23
CA PHE A 236 8.92 -32.60 3.30
C PHE A 236 10.35 -32.44 2.76
N ASP A 237 10.58 -33.06 1.60
CA ASP A 237 11.85 -33.09 0.87
C ASP A 237 11.87 -32.21 -0.39
N GLY A 238 10.81 -31.42 -0.62
CA GLY A 238 10.65 -30.62 -1.83
C GLY A 238 10.10 -31.39 -3.03
N THR A 239 9.56 -32.61 -2.87
CA THR A 239 8.95 -33.37 -3.99
C THR A 239 7.45 -33.62 -3.83
N LYS A 240 6.96 -33.75 -2.58
CA LYS A 240 5.56 -34.09 -2.29
C LYS A 240 4.71 -32.86 -2.05
N LYS A 241 3.45 -32.93 -2.49
CA LYS A 241 2.44 -31.90 -2.16
C LYS A 241 2.01 -32.03 -0.70
N VAL A 242 1.57 -30.92 -0.11
CA VAL A 242 1.04 -30.92 1.26
C VAL A 242 -0.09 -31.94 1.43
N LYS A 243 -1.00 -32.06 0.46
CA LYS A 243 -2.07 -33.05 0.48
C LYS A 243 -1.56 -34.48 0.64
N ASP A 244 -0.55 -34.85 -0.14
CA ASP A 244 0.00 -36.22 -0.15
C ASP A 244 0.67 -36.53 1.19
N VAL A 245 1.33 -35.52 1.80
CA VAL A 245 1.94 -35.66 3.14
C VAL A 245 0.86 -35.84 4.21
N LEU A 246 -0.20 -35.03 4.18
CA LEU A 246 -1.32 -35.14 5.11
C LEU A 246 -2.05 -36.48 5.02
N GLU A 247 -2.14 -37.09 3.84
CA GLU A 247 -2.74 -38.42 3.67
C GLU A 247 -1.82 -39.56 4.07
N SER A 248 -0.49 -39.35 4.02
CA SER A 248 0.52 -40.37 4.31
C SER A 248 0.78 -40.62 5.80
N LEU A 249 0.53 -39.62 6.65
CA LEU A 249 0.84 -39.67 8.07
C LEU A 249 -0.40 -40.07 8.90
N PRO A 250 -0.24 -40.86 9.99
CA PRO A 250 -1.35 -41.40 10.78
C PRO A 250 -1.91 -40.38 11.80
N TYR A 251 -1.90 -39.10 11.47
CA TYR A 251 -2.33 -38.01 12.37
C TYR A 251 -3.57 -37.31 11.83
N ASP A 252 -4.23 -36.52 12.68
CA ASP A 252 -5.37 -35.71 12.25
C ASP A 252 -4.93 -34.65 11.21
N PRO A 253 -5.54 -34.60 10.01
CA PRO A 253 -5.14 -33.68 8.94
C PRO A 253 -5.22 -32.20 9.34
N ARG A 254 -6.16 -31.81 10.20
CA ARG A 254 -6.29 -30.40 10.64
C ARG A 254 -5.19 -30.03 11.61
N ALA A 255 -4.85 -30.93 12.53
CA ALA A 255 -3.72 -30.75 13.44
C ALA A 255 -2.39 -30.67 12.67
N MET A 256 -2.19 -31.54 11.68
CA MET A 256 -1.00 -31.48 10.82
C MET A 256 -0.94 -30.18 10.00
N TRP A 257 -2.06 -29.77 9.39
CA TRP A 257 -2.13 -28.49 8.67
C TRP A 257 -1.76 -27.30 9.56
N PHE A 258 -2.18 -27.31 10.83
CA PHE A 258 -1.78 -26.30 11.80
C PHE A 258 -0.26 -26.30 12.05
N ILE A 259 0.35 -27.47 12.26
CA ILE A 259 1.79 -27.60 12.47
C ILE A 259 2.57 -27.15 11.22
N ILE A 260 2.12 -27.52 10.02
CA ILE A 260 2.74 -27.12 8.75
C ILE A 260 2.72 -25.60 8.61
N ASN A 261 1.58 -24.95 8.84
CA ASN A 261 1.52 -23.48 8.79
C ASN A 261 2.46 -22.84 9.81
N LYS A 262 2.56 -23.41 11.02
CA LYS A 262 3.48 -22.92 12.05
C LYS A 262 4.94 -23.07 11.63
N LEU A 263 5.32 -24.19 11.03
CA LEU A 263 6.66 -24.42 10.49
C LEU A 263 7.00 -23.47 9.33
N VAL A 264 6.03 -23.14 8.47
CA VAL A 264 6.22 -22.15 7.41
C VAL A 264 6.37 -20.73 7.99
N GLU A 265 5.56 -20.37 8.99
CA GLU A 265 5.65 -19.07 9.67
C GLU A 265 7.00 -18.85 10.36
N GLU A 266 7.55 -19.89 10.98
CA GLU A 266 8.86 -19.84 11.66
C GLU A 266 10.04 -20.04 10.69
N GLY A 267 9.77 -20.20 9.38
CA GLY A 267 10.79 -20.33 8.33
C GLY A 267 11.47 -21.70 8.25
N CYS A 268 10.93 -22.72 8.92
CA CYS A 268 11.42 -24.12 8.89
C CYS A 268 11.01 -24.87 7.62
N LEU A 269 9.89 -24.47 7.01
CA LEU A 269 9.44 -24.97 5.72
C LEU A 269 9.26 -23.78 4.77
N VAL A 270 9.69 -23.95 3.52
CA VAL A 270 9.53 -22.93 2.47
C VAL A 270 8.78 -23.53 1.28
N VAL A 271 7.93 -22.72 0.66
CA VAL A 271 7.25 -23.12 -0.57
C VAL A 271 8.27 -23.10 -1.69
N GLN A 272 8.44 -24.23 -2.36
CA GLN A 272 9.35 -24.31 -3.49
C GLN A 272 8.79 -23.47 -4.64
N GLN A 273 9.54 -22.44 -5.06
CA GLN A 273 9.20 -21.69 -6.26
C GLN A 273 9.62 -22.53 -7.45
N ILE A 274 8.65 -23.18 -8.11
CA ILE A 274 8.88 -23.80 -9.41
C ILE A 274 9.21 -22.65 -10.37
N ASN A 275 10.49 -22.53 -10.74
CA ASN A 275 10.94 -21.69 -11.85
C ASN A 275 10.42 -22.26 -13.18
#